data_AF-A0AAV9CLI5-F1
#
_entry.id   AF-A0AAV9CLI5-F1
#
_cell.length_a   1.000
_cell.length_b   1.000
_cell.length_c   1.000
_cell.angle_alpha   90.00
_cell.angle_beta   90.00
_cell.angle_gamma   90.00
#
_symmetry.space_group_name_H-M   'P 1'
#
loop_
_entity.id
_entity.type
_entity.pdbx_description
1 polymer ?
#
loop_
_entity_poly.entity_id
_entity_poly.type
_entity_poly.pdbx_seq_one_letter_code
_entity_poly.pdbx_strand_id
1 'polypeptide(L)'
;MIAAASDVIWDNRSACGRRYSVTCTGPTNQVVPQPCRGSVVVTIVDYCPAGCAATFELSQEAFTIIADPNAGKVQIEYHQV
;
A
#
# COMPACT_ATOMS: atom_id res chain seq x y z
N MET A 1 -3.17 -6.93 8.92
CA MET A 1 -3.67 -6.03 7.88
C MET A 1 -3.45 -6.68 6.52
N ILE A 2 -4.22 -6.30 5.51
CA ILE A 2 -4.18 -6.95 4.19
C ILE A 2 -3.98 -5.93 3.07
N ALA A 3 -3.51 -6.41 1.91
CA ALA A 3 -3.41 -5.61 0.69
C ALA A 3 -3.64 -6.47 -0.56
N ALA A 4 -4.11 -5.82 -1.63
CA ALA A 4 -4.02 -6.37 -2.97
C ALA A 4 -2.71 -5.91 -3.64
N ALA A 5 -2.08 -6.82 -4.37
CA ALA A 5 -0.82 -6.57 -5.07
C ALA A 5 -1.07 -6.14 -6.52
N SER A 6 -0.41 -5.08 -6.98
CA SER A 6 -0.30 -4.77 -8.41
C SER A 6 0.63 -5.75 -9.13
N ASP A 7 0.72 -5.65 -10.46
CA ASP A 7 1.63 -6.46 -11.29
C ASP A 7 3.10 -6.42 -10.85
N VAL A 8 3.53 -5.33 -10.18
CA VAL A 8 4.88 -5.20 -9.62
C VAL A 8 5.17 -6.27 -8.56
N ILE A 9 4.16 -6.68 -7.81
CA ILE A 9 4.28 -7.61 -6.68
C ILE A 9 3.63 -8.96 -6.97
N TRP A 10 2.58 -9.00 -7.79
CA TRP A 10 1.65 -10.14 -7.92
C TRP A 10 2.32 -11.47 -8.31
N ASP A 11 3.39 -11.41 -9.12
CA ASP A 11 4.27 -12.55 -9.43
C ASP A 11 3.48 -13.82 -9.82
N ASN A 12 2.52 -13.65 -10.74
CA ASN A 12 1.63 -14.70 -11.24
C ASN A 12 0.98 -15.55 -10.12
N ARG A 13 0.27 -14.90 -9.18
CA ARG A 13 -0.36 -15.49 -7.96
C ARG A 13 0.60 -15.93 -6.85
N SER A 14 1.91 -15.97 -7.07
CA SER A 14 2.84 -16.42 -6.03
C SER A 14 3.10 -15.39 -4.94
N ALA A 15 2.50 -14.19 -5.04
CA ALA A 15 2.55 -13.16 -4.03
C ALA A 15 1.62 -13.42 -2.83
N CYS A 16 0.55 -14.19 -3.00
CA CYS A 16 -0.41 -14.46 -1.92
C CYS A 16 0.31 -15.04 -0.69
N GLY A 17 0.02 -14.49 0.49
CA GLY A 17 0.66 -14.87 1.74
C GLY A 17 2.00 -14.17 2.03
N ARG A 18 2.66 -13.54 1.04
CA ARG A 18 3.85 -12.70 1.30
C ARG A 18 3.46 -11.52 2.19
N ARG A 19 4.38 -11.13 3.06
CA ARG A 19 4.19 -10.02 3.99
C ARG A 19 5.15 -8.89 3.66
N TYR A 20 4.67 -7.65 3.78
CA TYR A 20 5.47 -6.46 3.52
C TYR A 20 5.31 -5.46 4.65
N SER A 21 6.42 -4.88 5.09
CA SER A 21 6.40 -3.64 5.85
C SER A 21 6.26 -2.48 4.85
N VAL A 22 5.24 -1.65 5.02
CA VAL A 22 4.91 -0.51 4.16
C VAL A 22 4.94 0.76 4.99
N THR A 23 5.72 1.75 4.57
CA THR A 23 5.90 3.03 5.27
C THR A 23 5.54 4.18 4.35
N CYS A 24 4.72 5.12 4.82
CA CYS A 24 4.45 6.36 4.07
C CYS A 24 5.69 7.27 4.10
N THR A 25 6.09 7.79 2.93
CA THR A 25 7.25 8.68 2.78
C THR A 25 6.89 10.07 2.27
N GLY A 26 5.69 10.27 1.74
CA GLY A 26 5.23 11.60 1.35
C GLY A 26 3.90 11.63 0.61
N PRO A 27 3.44 12.84 0.24
CA PRO A 27 2.21 13.03 -0.52
C PRO A 27 2.36 12.70 -2.01
N THR A 28 1.23 12.43 -2.67
CA THR A 28 1.13 12.42 -4.14
C THR A 28 0.26 13.55 -4.70
N ASN A 29 -0.36 14.36 -3.84
CA ASN A 29 -1.20 15.49 -4.23
C ASN A 29 -1.00 16.67 -3.27
N GLN A 30 -1.49 17.85 -3.67
CA GLN A 30 -1.38 19.09 -2.89
C GLN A 30 -2.54 19.30 -1.89
N VAL A 31 -3.61 18.50 -1.98
CA VAL A 31 -4.79 18.61 -1.11
C VAL A 31 -4.43 18.19 0.31
N VAL A 32 -3.63 17.14 0.45
CA VAL A 32 -3.11 16.66 1.75
C VAL A 32 -1.58 16.70 1.73
N PRO A 33 -0.95 17.84 2.09
CA PRO A 33 0.49 18.03 1.92
C PRO A 33 1.35 17.22 2.91
N GLN A 34 0.78 16.78 4.04
CA GLN A 34 1.49 16.00 5.06
C GLN A 34 0.65 14.78 5.48
N PRO A 35 0.52 13.77 4.61
CA PRO A 35 -0.40 12.66 4.86
C PRO A 35 0.17 11.61 5.81
N CYS A 36 1.50 11.50 5.94
CA CYS A 36 2.14 10.35 6.58
C CYS A 36 1.97 10.31 8.10
N ARG A 37 1.72 9.10 8.61
CA ARG A 37 1.53 8.78 10.03
C ARG A 37 2.48 7.68 10.52
N GLY A 38 2.93 6.78 9.65
CA GLY A 38 3.89 5.74 10.03
C GLY A 38 3.94 4.56 9.07
N SER A 39 4.06 3.36 9.64
CA SER A 39 4.30 2.10 8.95
C SER A 39 3.35 0.99 9.40
N VAL A 40 3.10 0.02 8.52
CA VAL A 40 2.25 -1.14 8.81
C VAL A 40 2.77 -2.38 8.10
N VAL A 41 2.60 -3.57 8.71
CA VAL A 41 2.83 -4.85 8.03
C VAL A 41 1.52 -5.38 7.45
N VAL A 42 1.51 -5.65 6.15
CA VAL A 42 0.38 -6.22 5.42
C VAL A 42 0.70 -7.59 4.84
N THR A 43 -0.31 -8.46 4.75
CA THR A 43 -0.26 -9.71 3.99
C THR A 43 -0.96 -9.51 2.64
N ILE A 44 -0.36 -10.00 1.56
CA ILE A 44 -1.00 -10.00 0.25
C ILE A 44 -2.06 -11.09 0.21
N VAL A 45 -3.30 -10.72 -0.09
CA VAL A 45 -4.44 -11.65 -0.16
C VAL A 45 -5.24 -11.57 -1.45
N ASP A 46 -4.95 -10.57 -2.29
CA ASP A 46 -5.67 -10.35 -3.54
C ASP A 46 -4.76 -9.74 -4.61
N TYR A 47 -5.27 -9.72 -5.83
CA TYR A 47 -4.66 -9.09 -6.99
C TYR A 47 -5.41 -7.82 -7.37
N CYS A 48 -4.66 -6.74 -7.50
CA CYS A 48 -5.15 -5.53 -8.11
C CYS A 48 -4.82 -5.58 -9.62
N PRO A 49 -5.82 -5.76 -10.51
CA PRO A 49 -5.58 -6.00 -11.93
C PRO A 49 -4.94 -4.82 -12.65
N ALA A 50 -4.57 -5.05 -13.92
CA ALA A 50 -4.04 -4.01 -14.81
C ALA A 50 -4.88 -2.74 -14.73
N GLY A 51 -4.24 -1.62 -14.37
CA GLY A 51 -4.91 -0.37 -14.01
C GLY A 51 -4.84 -0.01 -12.52
N CYS A 52 -4.23 -0.87 -11.69
CA CYS A 52 -3.94 -0.52 -10.30
C CYS A 52 -3.14 0.78 -10.20
N ALA A 53 -3.69 1.77 -9.49
CA ALA A 53 -3.08 3.10 -9.42
C ALA A 53 -1.84 3.16 -8.49
N ALA A 54 -1.50 2.06 -7.81
CA ALA A 54 -0.45 1.98 -6.79
C ALA A 54 0.20 0.58 -6.74
N THR A 55 1.37 0.49 -6.09
CA THR A 55 2.09 -0.79 -5.89
C THR A 55 1.29 -1.77 -5.03
N PHE A 56 0.66 -1.27 -3.97
CA PHE A 56 -0.26 -1.99 -3.10
C PHE A 56 -1.57 -1.22 -3.00
N GLU A 57 -2.70 -1.93 -3.06
CA GLU A 57 -3.99 -1.43 -2.61
C GLU A 57 -4.21 -1.91 -1.17
N LEU A 58 -3.96 -1.02 -0.21
CA LEU A 58 -4.07 -1.33 1.21
C LEU A 58 -5.55 -1.38 1.64
N SER A 59 -5.89 -2.26 2.58
CA SER A 59 -7.20 -2.13 3.25
C SER A 59 -7.33 -0.75 3.91
N GLN A 60 -8.56 -0.25 4.06
CA GLN A 60 -8.81 1.07 4.66
C GLN A 60 -8.18 1.19 6.05
N GLU A 61 -8.21 0.13 6.84
CA GLU A 61 -7.61 0.09 8.16
C GLU A 61 -6.07 0.21 8.06
N ALA A 62 -5.44 -0.41 7.05
CA ALA A 62 -3.98 -0.35 6.89
C ALA A 62 -3.53 1.01 6.38
N PHE A 63 -4.28 1.56 5.43
CA PHE A 63 -4.01 2.89 4.91
C PHE A 63 -4.09 3.95 6.03
N THR A 64 -5.11 3.87 6.88
CA THR A 64 -5.30 4.83 8.00
C THR A 64 -4.14 4.83 9.00
N ILE A 65 -3.46 3.69 9.17
CA ILE A 65 -2.28 3.58 10.04
C ILE A 65 -1.11 4.35 9.46
N ILE A 66 -0.88 4.26 8.14
CA ILE A 66 0.30 4.88 7.52
C ILE A 66 0.06 6.29 7.03
N ALA A 67 -1.19 6.67 6.73
CA ALA A 67 -1.52 7.93 6.10
C ALA A 67 -2.94 8.44 6.39
N ASP A 68 -3.17 9.72 6.14
CA ASP A 68 -4.49 10.34 6.11
C ASP A 68 -5.35 9.78 4.95
N PRO A 69 -6.51 9.14 5.21
CA PRO A 69 -7.41 8.62 4.19
C PRO A 69 -7.82 9.65 3.13
N ASN A 70 -7.89 10.93 3.48
CA ASN A 70 -8.23 12.00 2.53
C ASN A 70 -7.16 12.20 1.44
N ALA A 71 -5.94 11.70 1.65
CA ALA A 71 -4.90 11.73 0.64
C ALA A 71 -5.21 10.78 -0.52
N GLY A 72 -5.92 9.67 -0.26
CA GLY A 72 -6.27 8.62 -1.22
C GLY A 72 -5.09 7.80 -1.77
N LYS A 73 -3.92 8.42 -1.94
CA LYS A 73 -2.67 7.82 -2.41
C LYS A 73 -1.49 8.56 -1.80
N VAL A 74 -0.44 7.81 -1.48
CA VAL A 74 0.80 8.32 -0.88
C VAL A 74 2.02 7.66 -1.52
N GLN A 75 3.18 8.32 -1.42
CA GLN A 75 4.46 7.69 -1.70
C GLN A 75 4.80 6.74 -0.55
N ILE A 76 5.38 5.60 -0.88
CA ILE A 76 5.74 4.57 0.10
C ILE A 76 7.15 4.05 -0.12
N GLU A 77 7.75 3.57 0.97
CA GLU A 77 8.83 2.60 0.94
C GLU A 77 8.30 1.27 1.46
N TYR A 78 8.81 0.16 0.91
CA TYR A 78 8.39 -1.17 1.33
C TYR A 78 9.50 -2.22 1.20
N HIS A 79 9.45 -3.23 2.06
CA HIS A 79 10.30 -4.42 1.98
C HIS A 79 9.54 -5.65 2.46
N GLN A 80 9.88 -6.81 1.91
CA GLN A 80 9.31 -8.09 2.34
C GLN A 80 9.84 -8.46 3.74
N VAL A 81 8.98 -9.02 4.60
CA VAL A 81 9.31 -9.47 5.96
C VAL A 81 9.00 -10.94 6.19
#